data_AF-A0A517MR13-F1
#
_entry.id   AF-A0A517MR13-F1
#
_cell.length_a   1.000
_cell.length_b   1.000
_cell.length_c   1.000
_cell.angle_alpha   90.00
_cell.angle_beta   90.00
_cell.angle_gamma   90.00
#
_symmetry.space_group_name_H-M   'P 1'
#
loop_
_entity.id
_entity.type
_entity.pdbx_description
1 polymer ?
#
loop_
_entity_poly.entity_id
_entity_poly.type
_entity_poly.pdbx_seq_one_letter_code
_entity_poly.pdbx_strand_id
1 'polypeptide(L)'
;MLAVGILIMMVATNVIPSEDEKFHVPRWVVFVCGMLFVTPGMAELLPGGKRTARFAFSFMLACFGTIGGAVALLGDSAGFSGGIPFVSQGTNATIARWVFGGGALLCFLFAGLVLCGKGKMSGNPVKEAENEHE
;
A
#
# COMPACT_ATOMS: atom_id res chain seq x y z
N MET A 1 -9.71 -3.22 -11.56
CA MET A 1 -8.79 -3.29 -10.40
C MET A 1 -8.94 -4.60 -9.64
N LEU A 2 -10.15 -4.97 -9.20
CA LEU A 2 -10.40 -6.19 -8.43
C LEU A 2 -9.92 -7.48 -9.12
N ALA A 3 -10.35 -7.71 -10.37
CA ALA A 3 -9.98 -8.93 -11.12
C ALA A 3 -8.46 -9.06 -11.33
N VAL A 4 -7.77 -7.94 -11.56
CA VAL A 4 -6.31 -7.90 -11.69
C VAL A 4 -5.64 -8.28 -10.36
N GLY A 5 -6.11 -7.72 -9.24
CA GLY A 5 -5.62 -8.07 -7.91
C GLY A 5 -5.81 -9.54 -7.57
N ILE A 6 -6.99 -10.11 -7.86
CA ILE A 6 -7.29 -11.53 -7.65
C ILE A 6 -6.35 -12.40 -8.49
N LEU A 7 -6.13 -12.05 -9.76
CA LEU A 7 -5.23 -12.78 -10.65
C LEU A 7 -3.79 -12.76 -10.13
N ILE A 8 -3.31 -11.60 -9.65
CA ILE A 8 -1.98 -11.48 -9.02
C ILE A 8 -1.89 -12.36 -7.76
N MET A 9 -2.95 -12.41 -6.93
CA MET A 9 -2.97 -13.26 -5.74
C MET A 9 -2.96 -14.76 -6.10
N MET A 10 -3.69 -15.18 -7.14
CA MET A 10 -3.70 -16.57 -7.61
C MET A 10 -2.34 -17.04 -8.14
N VAL A 11 -1.60 -16.14 -8.81
CA VAL A 11 -0.22 -16.41 -9.22
C VAL A 11 0.68 -16.54 -7.98
N ALA A 12 0.52 -15.66 -6.99
CA ALA A 12 1.32 -15.68 -5.78
C ALA A 12 1.09 -16.93 -4.90
N THR A 13 -0.14 -17.46 -4.88
CA THR A 13 -0.51 -18.68 -4.13
C THR A 13 -0.27 -19.98 -4.89
N ASN A 14 0.37 -19.93 -6.06
CA ASN A 14 0.64 -21.10 -6.91
C ASN A 14 -0.63 -21.82 -7.41
N VAL A 15 -1.80 -21.14 -7.38
CA VAL A 15 -3.03 -21.67 -8.01
C VAL A 15 -2.86 -21.66 -9.53
N ILE A 16 -2.14 -20.68 -10.06
CA ILE A 16 -1.65 -20.66 -11.44
C ILE A 16 -0.18 -21.09 -11.41
N PRO A 17 0.19 -22.24 -11.99
CA PRO A 17 1.56 -22.70 -12.00
C PRO A 17 2.43 -21.72 -12.79
N SER A 18 3.40 -21.14 -12.11
CA SER A 18 4.40 -20.25 -12.68
C SER A 18 5.77 -20.79 -12.33
N GLU A 19 6.64 -20.96 -13.32
CA GLU A 19 8.01 -21.41 -13.10
C GLU A 19 8.72 -20.51 -12.09
N ASP A 20 9.13 -21.09 -10.97
CA ASP A 20 9.81 -20.41 -9.86
C ASP A 20 11.07 -19.67 -10.32
N GLU A 21 11.73 -20.14 -11.39
CA GLU A 21 12.94 -19.55 -11.97
C GLU A 21 12.76 -18.15 -12.57
N LYS A 22 11.51 -17.71 -12.81
CA LYS A 22 11.25 -16.36 -13.35
C LYS A 22 10.98 -15.30 -12.27
N PHE A 23 10.80 -15.71 -11.02
CA PHE A 23 10.50 -14.79 -9.92
C PHE A 23 11.78 -14.26 -9.26
N HIS A 24 12.14 -13.03 -9.60
CA HIS A 24 13.20 -12.28 -8.91
C HIS A 24 12.76 -11.72 -7.54
N VAL A 25 11.50 -11.92 -7.13
CA VAL A 25 10.90 -11.29 -5.95
C VAL A 25 10.16 -12.33 -5.11
N PRO A 26 10.24 -12.28 -3.76
CA PRO A 26 9.52 -13.22 -2.90
C PRO A 26 8.00 -13.25 -3.15
N ARG A 27 7.40 -14.44 -3.23
CA ARG A 27 5.97 -14.64 -3.50
C ARG A 27 5.04 -13.88 -2.54
N TRP A 28 5.43 -13.72 -1.28
CA TRP A 28 4.64 -12.98 -0.29
C TRP A 28 4.51 -11.49 -0.66
N VAL A 29 5.52 -10.88 -1.29
CA VAL A 29 5.47 -9.48 -1.75
C VAL A 29 4.46 -9.35 -2.89
N VAL A 30 4.46 -10.31 -3.81
CA VAL A 30 3.51 -10.38 -4.92
C VAL A 30 2.08 -10.53 -4.40
N PHE A 31 1.88 -11.36 -3.38
CA PHE A 31 0.59 -11.52 -2.70
C PHE A 31 0.10 -10.21 -2.06
N VAL A 32 0.98 -9.50 -1.33
CA VAL A 32 0.65 -8.19 -0.73
C VAL A 32 0.34 -7.15 -1.80
N CYS A 33 1.06 -7.18 -2.93
CA CYS A 33 0.78 -6.32 -4.08
C CYS A 33 -0.61 -6.62 -4.68
N GLY A 34 -0.98 -7.90 -4.79
CA GLY A 34 -2.34 -8.30 -5.18
C GLY A 34 -3.41 -7.75 -4.24
N MET A 35 -3.17 -7.82 -2.92
CA MET A 35 -4.08 -7.24 -1.92
C MET A 35 -4.27 -5.72 -2.09
N LEU A 36 -3.23 -4.98 -2.47
CA LEU A 36 -3.33 -3.55 -2.78
C LEU A 36 -4.32 -3.24 -3.92
N PHE A 37 -4.52 -4.16 -4.87
CA PHE A 37 -5.48 -3.96 -5.96
C PHE A 37 -6.89 -4.47 -5.61
N VAL A 38 -6.99 -5.49 -4.76
CA VAL A 38 -8.28 -6.03 -4.30
C VAL A 38 -8.98 -5.06 -3.36
N THR A 39 -8.27 -4.48 -2.39
CA THR A 39 -8.86 -3.61 -1.36
C THR A 39 -9.63 -2.40 -1.91
N PRO A 40 -9.07 -1.57 -2.83
CA PRO A 40 -9.80 -0.46 -3.43
C PRO A 40 -10.91 -0.95 -4.36
N GLY A 41 -10.71 -2.05 -5.08
CA GLY A 41 -11.74 -2.64 -5.94
C GLY A 41 -12.95 -3.14 -5.15
N MET A 42 -12.73 -3.69 -3.95
CA MET A 42 -13.79 -4.07 -3.02
C MET A 42 -14.48 -2.84 -2.42
N ALA A 43 -13.72 -1.78 -2.11
CA ALA A 43 -14.27 -0.54 -1.58
C ALA A 43 -15.17 0.20 -2.58
N GLU A 44 -14.94 0.03 -3.88
CA GLU A 44 -15.78 0.56 -4.96
C GLU A 44 -17.06 -0.25 -5.16
N LEU A 45 -17.00 -1.58 -5.01
CA LEU A 45 -18.16 -2.48 -5.17
C LEU A 45 -19.11 -2.48 -3.97
N LEU A 46 -18.57 -2.27 -2.76
CA LEU A 46 -19.38 -2.20 -1.56
C LEU A 46 -19.95 -0.77 -1.42
N PRO A 47 -21.26 -0.61 -1.12
CA PRO A 47 -21.81 0.67 -0.67
C PRO A 47 -21.28 0.98 0.75
N GLY A 48 -19.99 1.29 0.80
CA GLY A 48 -19.24 1.56 2.01
C GLY A 48 -19.17 3.06 2.22
N GLY A 49 -19.79 3.55 3.30
CA GLY A 49 -19.62 4.95 3.69
C GLY A 49 -18.16 5.29 4.04
N LYS A 50 -17.94 6.51 4.55
CA LYS A 50 -16.62 7.06 4.94
C LYS A 50 -15.77 6.15 5.86
N ARG A 51 -16.33 5.11 6.47
CA ARG A 51 -15.62 4.11 7.29
C ARG A 51 -14.88 3.06 6.43
N THR A 52 -15.51 2.54 5.38
CA THR A 52 -14.91 1.52 4.50
C THR A 52 -13.74 2.11 3.72
N ALA A 53 -13.89 3.33 3.20
CA ALA A 53 -12.81 4.05 2.53
C ALA A 53 -11.61 4.31 3.45
N ARG A 54 -11.85 4.69 4.72
CA ARG A 54 -10.78 4.85 5.72
C ARG A 54 -10.06 3.54 6.01
N PHE A 55 -10.79 2.45 6.18
CA PHE A 55 -10.19 1.14 6.41
C PHE A 55 -9.36 0.69 5.20
N ALA A 56 -9.88 0.84 3.99
CA ALA A 56 -9.16 0.49 2.77
C ALA A 56 -7.87 1.31 2.61
N PHE A 57 -7.93 2.62 2.88
CA PHE A 57 -6.76 3.50 2.79
C PHE A 57 -5.70 3.17 3.86
N SER A 58 -6.12 2.95 5.11
CA SER A 58 -5.20 2.51 6.17
C SER A 58 -4.58 1.15 5.86
N PHE A 59 -5.35 0.22 5.30
CA PHE A 59 -4.85 -1.10 4.91
C PHE A 59 -3.82 -0.99 3.77
N MET A 60 -4.07 -0.14 2.76
CA MET A 60 -3.10 0.12 1.70
C MET A 60 -1.79 0.69 2.26
N LEU A 61 -1.88 1.70 3.14
CA LEU A 61 -0.71 2.26 3.80
C LEU A 61 0.05 1.23 4.62
N ALA A 62 -0.65 0.36 5.35
CA ALA A 62 -0.01 -0.73 6.09
C ALA A 62 0.73 -1.69 5.15
N CYS A 63 0.14 -2.06 4.01
CA CYS A 63 0.78 -2.92 3.01
C CYS A 63 2.05 -2.27 2.41
N PHE A 64 1.98 -0.99 2.04
CA PHE A 64 3.16 -0.24 1.57
C PHE A 64 4.24 -0.16 2.65
N GLY A 65 3.84 0.07 3.90
CA GLY A 65 4.74 0.06 5.04
C GLY A 65 5.41 -1.29 5.26
N THR A 66 4.66 -2.39 5.16
CA THR A 66 5.22 -3.75 5.30
C THR A 66 6.19 -4.07 4.18
N ILE A 67 5.88 -3.72 2.93
CA ILE A 67 6.79 -3.94 1.79
C ILE A 67 8.06 -3.09 1.97
N GLY A 68 7.92 -1.78 2.25
CA GLY A 68 9.06 -0.88 2.47
C GLY A 68 9.93 -1.31 3.65
N GLY A 69 9.31 -1.73 4.76
CA GLY A 69 10.01 -2.22 5.94
C GLY A 69 10.76 -3.52 5.68
N ALA A 70 10.14 -4.44 4.95
CA ALA A 70 10.82 -5.68 4.54
C ALA A 70 12.00 -5.40 3.61
N VAL A 71 11.86 -4.48 2.65
CA VAL A 71 12.98 -4.06 1.79
C VAL A 71 14.09 -3.40 2.62
N ALA A 72 13.76 -2.60 3.63
CA ALA A 72 14.75 -1.97 4.49
C ALA A 72 15.52 -2.98 5.38
N LEU A 73 14.83 -4.00 5.89
CA LEU A 73 15.41 -4.97 6.84
C LEU A 73 16.05 -6.19 6.15
N LEU A 74 15.43 -6.68 5.08
CA LEU A 74 15.76 -7.94 4.41
C LEU A 74 16.27 -7.74 2.97
N GLY A 75 16.23 -6.51 2.45
CA GLY A 75 16.69 -6.20 1.10
C GLY A 75 18.19 -6.38 0.94
N ASP A 76 18.57 -7.16 -0.07
CA ASP A 76 19.95 -7.32 -0.47
C ASP A 76 20.51 -6.03 -1.09
N SER A 77 21.74 -5.68 -0.74
CA SER A 77 22.39 -4.43 -1.19
C SER A 77 22.68 -4.42 -2.68
N ALA A 78 22.72 -5.59 -3.34
CA ALA A 78 22.84 -5.72 -4.79
C ALA A 78 21.52 -5.50 -5.54
N GLY A 79 20.37 -5.61 -4.86
CA GLY A 79 19.05 -5.46 -5.46
C GLY A 79 18.53 -4.02 -5.52
N PHE A 80 19.24 -3.05 -4.94
CA PHE A 80 18.82 -1.65 -4.95
C PHE A 80 19.06 -1.01 -6.32
N SER A 81 17.98 -0.68 -7.02
CA SER A 81 18.01 0.06 -8.29
C SER A 81 18.03 1.57 -8.04
N GLY A 82 18.84 2.32 -8.79
CA GLY A 82 18.89 3.80 -8.74
C GLY A 82 19.95 4.43 -7.83
N GLY A 83 21.07 3.74 -7.57
CA GLY A 83 22.18 4.29 -6.77
C GLY A 83 22.87 5.51 -7.40
N ILE A 84 23.47 6.36 -6.57
CA ILE A 84 24.25 7.51 -7.02
C ILE A 84 25.64 6.99 -7.51
N PRO A 85 26.08 7.31 -8.73
CA PRO A 85 27.30 6.73 -9.32
C PRO A 85 28.62 7.18 -8.66
N PHE A 86 28.57 8.24 -7.83
CA PHE A 86 29.74 8.83 -7.18
C PHE A 86 30.00 8.32 -5.74
N VAL A 87 29.18 7.39 -5.25
CA VAL A 87 29.32 6.82 -3.89
C VAL A 87 29.35 5.29 -3.95
N SER A 88 29.99 4.69 -2.94
CA SER A 88 30.12 3.24 -2.86
C SER A 88 28.75 2.56 -2.73
N GLN A 89 28.68 1.31 -3.18
CA GLN A 89 27.47 0.48 -3.07
C GLN A 89 26.98 0.34 -1.61
N GLY A 90 27.90 0.30 -0.64
CA GLY A 90 27.55 0.26 0.78
C GLY A 90 26.84 1.54 1.27
N THR A 91 27.27 2.70 0.79
CA THR A 91 26.61 3.98 1.10
C THR A 91 25.24 4.06 0.44
N ASN A 92 25.12 3.66 -0.84
CA ASN A 92 23.84 3.59 -1.53
C ASN A 92 22.85 2.65 -0.83
N ALA A 93 23.29 1.47 -0.38
CA ALA A 93 22.46 0.55 0.39
C ALA A 93 22.01 1.14 1.72
N THR A 94 22.88 1.88 2.41
CA THR A 94 22.53 2.54 3.68
C THR A 94 21.47 3.62 3.47
N ILE A 95 21.63 4.47 2.45
CA ILE A 95 20.64 5.48 2.08
C ILE A 95 19.30 4.81 1.73
N ALA A 96 19.33 3.75 0.92
CA ALA A 96 18.13 3.02 0.55
C ALA A 96 17.39 2.49 1.79
N ARG A 97 18.09 1.86 2.74
CA ARG A 97 17.48 1.38 3.98
C ARG A 97 16.83 2.48 4.80
N TRP A 98 17.44 3.66 4.89
CA TRP A 98 16.85 4.81 5.57
C TRP A 98 15.61 5.34 4.85
N VAL A 99 15.64 5.42 3.51
CA VAL A 99 14.50 5.90 2.71
C VAL A 99 13.33 4.92 2.80
N PHE A 100 13.58 3.63 2.58
CA PHE A 100 12.55 2.59 2.67
C PHE A 100 12.04 2.40 4.10
N GLY A 101 12.93 2.38 5.08
CA GLY A 101 12.57 2.22 6.50
C GLY A 101 11.83 3.44 7.06
N GLY A 102 12.30 4.66 6.75
CA GLY A 102 11.63 5.90 7.11
C GLY A 102 10.28 6.05 6.42
N GLY A 103 10.20 5.71 5.14
CA GLY A 103 8.94 5.64 4.39
C GLY A 103 7.96 4.65 5.01
N ALA A 104 8.42 3.47 5.42
CA ALA A 104 7.59 2.47 6.08
C ALA A 104 7.01 2.96 7.41
N LEU A 105 7.85 3.59 8.24
CA LEU A 105 7.42 4.24 9.49
C LEU A 105 6.34 5.30 9.26
N LEU A 106 6.53 6.16 8.25
CA LEU A 106 5.53 7.16 7.87
C LEU A 106 4.22 6.50 7.40
N CYS A 107 4.30 5.46 6.58
CA CYS A 107 3.12 4.71 6.14
C CYS A 107 2.33 4.13 7.32
N PHE A 108 3.00 3.50 8.29
CA PHE A 108 2.33 2.98 9.49
C PHE A 108 1.75 4.09 10.37
N LEU A 109 2.46 5.21 10.51
CA LEU A 109 1.98 6.38 11.25
C LEU A 109 0.69 6.92 10.61
N PHE A 110 0.67 7.14 9.29
CA PHE A 110 -0.51 7.61 8.60
C PHE A 110 -1.65 6.58 8.60
N ALA A 111 -1.34 5.29 8.48
CA ALA A 111 -2.34 4.23 8.61
C ALA A 111 -3.04 4.31 9.97
N GLY A 112 -2.27 4.45 11.04
CA GLY A 112 -2.76 4.63 12.41
C GLY A 112 -3.56 5.92 12.58
N LEU A 113 -3.10 7.05 12.03
CA LEU A 113 -3.84 8.31 12.07
C LEU A 113 -5.18 8.24 11.34
N VAL A 114 -5.24 7.56 10.20
CA VAL A 114 -6.49 7.40 9.43
C VAL A 114 -7.47 6.45 10.13
N LEU A 115 -6.95 5.42 10.81
CA LEU A 115 -7.74 4.49 11.62
C LEU A 115 -8.27 5.14 12.91
N CYS A 116 -7.40 5.84 13.65
CA CYS A 116 -7.71 6.49 14.92
C CYS A 116 -8.39 7.85 14.76
N GLY A 117 -8.30 8.46 13.57
CA GLY A 117 -8.95 9.70 13.20
C GLY A 117 -10.46 9.57 13.33
N LYS A 118 -11.00 10.04 14.47
CA LYS A 118 -12.43 10.28 14.69
C LYS A 118 -12.91 11.22 13.58
N GLY A 119 -13.62 10.66 12.61
CA GLY A 119 -14.08 11.37 11.42
C GLY A 119 -14.92 12.59 11.78
N LYS A 120 -14.30 13.77 11.77
CA LYS A 120 -14.96 15.04 11.49
C LYS A 120 -14.49 15.52 10.11
N MET A 121 -14.84 14.77 9.06
CA MET A 121 -15.04 15.42 7.77
C MET A 121 -16.44 16.01 7.81
N SER A 122 -16.50 17.26 8.29
CA SER A 122 -17.64 18.16 8.24
C SER A 122 -18.09 18.27 6.78
N GLY A 123 -18.93 17.34 6.35
CA GLY A 123 -19.77 17.52 5.18
C GLY A 123 -21.03 18.19 5.68
N ASN A 124 -21.22 19.45 5.34
CA ASN A 124 -22.54 20.05 5.39
C ASN A 124 -22.88 20.59 4.00
N PRO A 125 -23.41 19.75 3.08
CA PRO A 125 -23.94 20.23 1.82
C PRO A 125 -25.49 20.26 1.79
N VAL A 126 -26.19 20.27 2.94
CA VAL A 126 -27.68 20.19 2.94
C VAL A 126 -28.29 21.09 4.02
N LYS A 127 -28.02 22.41 3.96
CA LYS A 127 -28.87 23.42 4.60
C LYS A 127 -29.08 24.71 3.78
N GLU A 128 -28.48 24.85 2.60
CA GLU A 128 -28.69 26.04 1.76
C GLU A 128 -29.84 25.91 0.75
N ALA A 129 -30.49 24.74 0.64
CA ALA A 129 -31.60 24.53 -0.29
C ALA A 129 -33.00 24.79 0.31
N GLU A 130 -33.11 25.19 1.58
CA GLU A 130 -34.40 25.30 2.30
C GLU A 130 -34.77 26.75 2.70
N ASN A 131 -34.06 27.76 2.20
CA ASN A 131 -34.34 29.18 2.48
C ASN A 131 -34.76 30.00 1.25
N GLU A 132 -35.12 29.35 0.13
CA GLU A 132 -35.70 30.03 -1.05
C GLU A 132 -37.22 29.86 -1.16
N HIS A 133 -37.87 29.21 -0.19
CA HIS A 133 -39.32 28.91 -0.23
C HIS A 133 -40.04 29.07 1.12
N GLU A 134 -39.74 30.12 1.89
CA GLU A 134 -40.69 30.67 2.87
C GLU A 134 -40.79 32.20 2.76
#